data_AF-A0A2V7W9T3-F1
#
_entry.id   AF-A0A2V7W9T3-F1
#
_cell.length_a   1.000
_cell.length_b   1.000
_cell.length_c   1.000
_cell.angle_alpha   90.00
_cell.angle_beta   90.00
_cell.angle_gamma   90.00
#
_symmetry.space_group_name_H-M   'P 1'
#
loop_
_entity.id
_entity.type
_entity.pdbx_description
1 polymer ?
#
loop_
_entity_poly.entity_id
_entity_poly.type
_entity_poly.pdbx_seq_one_letter_code
_entity_poly.pdbx_strand_id
1 'polypeptide(L)'
;MTVAAVARWLDVPVRRDPDFVARMRERWEGRRGIRMPAVNEKQADFPDGARVLENPRGTAPGLWFEKEGVQVVVLPGVPSEMREIFEQKILPEVRRGRAASVTKRRVLKIAGMAESRVEEIVAPLYAKWEDDPVTI
;
A
#
# COMPACT_ATOMS: atom_id res chain seq x y z
N MET A 1 14.47 7.17 -5.12
CA MET A 1 14.17 8.61 -4.98
C MET A 1 13.13 8.89 -3.90
N THR A 2 12.06 8.09 -3.77
CA THR A 2 11.00 8.29 -2.76
C THR A 2 11.54 8.38 -1.32
N VAL A 3 12.38 7.44 -0.89
CA VAL A 3 12.99 7.47 0.46
C VAL A 3 13.75 8.77 0.73
N ALA A 4 14.60 9.20 -0.21
CA ALA A 4 15.37 10.43 -0.07
C ALA A 4 14.50 11.70 -0.09
N ALA A 5 13.33 11.67 -0.74
CA ALA A 5 12.37 12.78 -0.69
C ALA A 5 11.66 12.82 0.67
N VAL A 6 11.24 11.66 1.19
CA VAL A 6 10.60 11.56 2.51
C VAL A 6 11.57 11.95 3.62
N ALA A 7 12.83 11.51 3.57
CA ALA A 7 13.86 11.90 4.53
C ALA A 7 14.08 13.42 4.57
N ARG A 8 14.11 14.07 3.40
CA ARG A 8 14.20 15.54 3.30
C ARG A 8 12.99 16.24 3.90
N TRP A 9 11.79 15.72 3.71
CA TRP A 9 10.58 16.27 4.33
C TRP A 9 10.56 16.07 5.85
N LEU A 10 11.05 14.92 6.33
CA LEU A 10 11.16 14.61 7.75
C LEU A 10 12.26 15.43 8.45
N ASP A 11 13.25 15.91 7.71
CA ASP A 11 14.49 16.52 8.22
C ASP A 11 15.34 15.53 9.05
N VAL A 12 15.50 14.32 8.50
CA VAL A 12 16.26 13.23 9.14
C VAL A 12 17.24 12.60 8.16
N PRO A 13 18.39 12.07 8.62
CA PRO A 13 19.32 11.38 7.75
C PRO A 13 18.74 10.04 7.27
N VAL A 14 19.27 9.56 6.15
CA VAL A 14 19.04 8.19 5.67
C VAL A 14 20.20 7.33 6.12
N ARG A 15 19.92 6.20 6.78
CA ARG A 15 20.92 5.21 7.20
C ARG A 15 20.61 3.85 6.62
N ARG A 16 21.67 3.14 6.25
CA ARG A 16 21.56 1.74 5.84
C ARG A 16 21.43 0.86 7.08
N ASP A 17 20.43 0.00 7.10
CA ASP A 17 20.27 -1.04 8.12
C ASP A 17 21.08 -2.30 7.71
N PRO A 18 22.21 -2.60 8.37
CA PRO A 18 23.05 -3.74 8.02
C PRO A 18 22.36 -5.08 8.28
N ASP A 19 21.48 -5.18 9.28
CA ASP A 19 20.75 -6.40 9.60
C ASP A 19 19.65 -6.65 8.57
N PHE A 20 19.02 -5.60 8.06
CA PHE A 20 18.11 -5.72 6.92
C PHE A 20 18.84 -6.17 5.66
N VAL A 21 20.05 -5.63 5.38
CA VAL A 21 20.89 -6.11 4.26
C VAL A 21 21.22 -7.60 4.41
N ALA A 22 21.58 -8.05 5.61
CA ALA A 22 21.88 -9.46 5.88
C ALA A 22 20.66 -10.36 5.59
N ARG A 23 19.48 -10.00 6.13
CA ARG A 23 18.23 -10.73 5.86
C ARG A 23 17.84 -10.72 4.38
N MET A 24 18.10 -9.63 3.66
CA MET A 24 17.90 -9.59 2.22
C MET A 24 18.82 -10.56 1.50
N ARG A 25 20.12 -10.58 1.83
CA ARG A 25 21.10 -11.50 1.22
C ARG A 25 20.68 -12.96 1.42
N GLU A 26 20.32 -13.34 2.65
CA GLU A 26 19.80 -14.67 2.97
C GLU A 26 18.56 -15.01 2.15
N ARG A 27 17.63 -14.07 1.97
CA ARG A 27 16.43 -14.29 1.16
C ARG A 27 16.75 -14.49 -0.32
N TRP A 28 17.68 -13.72 -0.88
CA TRP A 28 18.09 -13.84 -2.27
C TRP A 28 18.77 -15.20 -2.52
N GLU A 29 19.68 -15.59 -1.64
CA GLU A 29 20.38 -16.87 -1.74
C GLU A 29 19.42 -18.04 -1.48
N GLY A 30 18.66 -18.02 -0.39
CA GLY A 30 17.78 -19.12 0.01
C GLY A 30 16.55 -19.32 -0.90
N ARG A 31 15.96 -18.24 -1.46
CA ARG A 31 14.79 -18.37 -2.34
C ARG A 31 15.12 -18.43 -3.82
N ARG A 32 16.22 -17.81 -4.26
CA ARG A 32 16.54 -17.66 -5.69
C ARG A 32 17.83 -18.38 -6.08
N GLY A 33 18.65 -18.80 -5.13
CA GLY A 33 19.96 -19.41 -5.41
C GLY A 33 20.97 -18.45 -6.02
N ILE A 34 20.74 -17.13 -5.92
CA ILE A 34 21.54 -16.11 -6.59
C ILE A 34 22.01 -15.08 -5.56
N ARG A 35 23.28 -14.69 -5.64
CA ARG A 35 23.85 -13.61 -4.84
C ARG A 35 23.12 -12.30 -5.10
N MET A 36 22.72 -11.60 -4.03
CA MET A 36 22.04 -10.31 -4.16
C MET A 36 22.91 -9.27 -4.87
N PRO A 37 22.41 -8.59 -5.92
CA PRO A 37 23.11 -7.46 -6.53
C PRO A 37 23.34 -6.32 -5.54
N ALA A 38 24.53 -5.72 -5.52
CA ALA A 38 24.88 -4.64 -4.59
C ALA A 38 23.95 -3.41 -4.68
N VAL A 39 23.40 -3.13 -5.87
CA VAL A 39 22.42 -2.05 -6.08
C VAL A 39 21.14 -2.23 -5.26
N ASN A 40 20.83 -3.46 -4.81
CA ASN A 40 19.64 -3.73 -4.01
C ASN A 40 19.85 -3.40 -2.53
N GLU A 41 21.08 -3.19 -2.06
CA GLU A 41 21.33 -2.75 -0.68
C GLU A 41 20.65 -1.41 -0.37
N LYS A 42 20.40 -0.58 -1.38
CA LYS A 42 19.63 0.67 -1.24
C LYS A 42 18.20 0.44 -0.74
N GLN A 43 17.67 -0.78 -0.80
CA GLN A 43 16.36 -1.13 -0.23
C GLN A 43 16.40 -1.25 1.30
N ALA A 44 17.60 -1.24 1.89
CA ALA A 44 17.85 -1.15 3.33
C ALA A 44 18.21 0.27 3.79
N ASP A 45 18.17 1.26 2.89
CA ASP A 45 18.40 2.66 3.24
C ASP A 45 17.08 3.25 3.74
N PHE A 46 17.02 3.57 5.03
CA PHE A 46 15.82 4.06 5.72
C PHE A 46 16.05 5.44 6.32
N PRO A 47 15.07 6.36 6.28
CA PRO A 47 15.14 7.57 7.08
C PRO A 47 15.13 7.18 8.57
N ASP A 48 15.91 7.88 9.40
CA ASP A 48 15.91 7.65 10.84
C ASP A 48 14.48 7.75 11.41
N GLY A 49 14.14 6.85 12.33
CA GLY A 49 12.80 6.76 12.93
C GLY A 49 11.75 6.05 12.08
N ALA A 50 12.11 5.49 10.91
CA ALA A 50 11.20 4.66 10.12
C ALA A 50 10.77 3.40 10.88
N ARG A 51 9.45 3.14 10.94
CA ARG A 51 8.95 1.79 11.21
C ARG A 51 8.96 0.99 9.92
N VAL A 52 9.82 -0.03 9.85
CA VAL A 52 9.91 -0.94 8.71
C VAL A 52 8.69 -1.88 8.68
N LEU A 53 7.97 -1.89 7.56
CA LEU A 53 6.87 -2.81 7.29
C LEU A 53 7.40 -3.95 6.42
N GLU A 54 7.53 -5.14 7.00
CA GLU A 54 8.05 -6.30 6.29
C GLU A 54 7.21 -6.64 5.04
N ASN A 55 7.90 -6.90 3.94
CA ASN A 55 7.31 -7.35 2.69
C ASN A 55 7.62 -8.85 2.52
N PRO A 56 6.67 -9.78 2.73
CA PRO A 56 6.95 -11.22 2.62
C PRO A 56 7.06 -11.72 1.17
N ARG A 57 6.52 -10.98 0.19
CA ARG A 57 6.53 -11.33 -1.25
C ARG A 57 7.71 -10.75 -2.02
N GLY A 58 8.15 -9.55 -1.67
CA GLY A 58 9.22 -8.83 -2.35
C GLY A 58 10.50 -8.72 -1.52
N THR A 59 11.34 -7.75 -1.89
CA THR A 59 12.59 -7.44 -1.18
C THR A 59 12.59 -6.01 -0.62
N ALA A 60 11.86 -5.09 -1.25
CA ALA A 60 11.67 -3.73 -0.76
C ALA A 60 10.61 -3.73 0.37
N PRO A 61 10.92 -3.26 1.58
CA PRO A 61 9.91 -3.13 2.62
C PRO A 61 8.98 -1.93 2.36
N GLY A 62 7.85 -1.88 3.06
CA GLY A 62 7.15 -0.62 3.28
C GLY A 62 7.81 0.16 4.41
N LEU A 63 7.62 1.47 4.47
CA LEU A 63 8.13 2.32 5.54
C LEU A 63 7.01 3.20 6.08
N TRP A 64 6.92 3.30 7.41
CA TRP A 64 5.93 4.13 8.08
C TRP A 64 6.62 5.16 8.95
N PHE A 65 6.17 6.42 8.83
CA PHE A 65 6.65 7.55 9.59
C PHE A 65 5.49 8.33 10.22
N GLU A 66 5.82 9.11 11.25
CA GLU A 66 4.95 10.11 11.82
C GLU A 66 5.76 11.40 12.03
N LYS A 67 5.22 12.53 11.59
CA LYS A 67 5.75 13.86 11.89
C LYS A 67 4.59 14.78 12.19
N GLU A 68 4.59 15.37 13.39
CA GLU A 68 3.59 16.36 13.81
C GLU A 68 2.14 15.86 13.66
N GLY A 69 1.88 14.59 13.99
CA GLY A 69 0.56 13.96 13.86
C GLY A 69 0.19 13.55 12.43
N VAL A 70 1.03 13.83 11.43
CA VAL A 70 0.85 13.37 10.04
C VAL A 70 1.55 12.02 9.87
N GLN A 71 0.77 11.00 9.54
CA GLN A 71 1.28 9.67 9.22
C GLN A 71 1.55 9.55 7.73
N VAL A 72 2.76 9.10 7.38
CA VAL A 72 3.18 8.87 6.00
C VAL A 72 3.59 7.41 5.86
N VAL A 73 3.01 6.72 4.87
CA VAL A 73 3.38 5.34 4.56
C VAL A 73 3.87 5.24 3.12
N VAL A 74 5.07 4.71 2.95
CA VAL A 74 5.70 4.43 1.65
C VAL A 74 5.57 2.94 1.37
N LEU A 75 5.05 2.60 0.19
CA LEU A 75 4.82 1.22 -0.23
C LEU A 75 5.63 0.86 -1.48
N PRO A 76 5.93 -0.43 -1.70
CA PRO A 76 6.52 -0.91 -2.96
C PRO A 76 5.63 -0.59 -4.16
N GLY A 77 6.25 -0.42 -5.34
CA GLY A 77 5.50 -0.14 -6.58
C GLY A 77 4.77 -1.36 -7.17
N VAL A 78 5.12 -2.58 -6.75
CA VAL A 78 4.49 -3.80 -7.25
C VAL A 78 3.10 -3.95 -6.60
N PRO A 79 1.99 -3.96 -7.37
CA PRO A 79 0.65 -3.90 -6.79
C PRO A 79 0.31 -5.04 -5.83
N SER A 80 0.81 -6.26 -6.08
CA SER A 80 0.58 -7.40 -5.20
C SER A 80 1.30 -7.27 -3.86
N GLU A 81 2.55 -6.82 -3.85
CA GLU A 81 3.34 -6.57 -2.64
C GLU A 81 2.74 -5.41 -1.83
N MET A 82 2.36 -4.33 -2.52
CA MET A 82 1.72 -3.15 -1.92
C MET A 82 0.43 -3.52 -1.18
N ARG A 83 -0.47 -4.25 -1.85
CA ARG A 83 -1.76 -4.65 -1.26
C ARG A 83 -1.57 -5.50 -0.01
N GLU A 84 -0.62 -6.43 -0.02
CA GLU A 84 -0.37 -7.30 1.12
C GLU A 84 0.13 -6.53 2.34
N ILE A 85 1.10 -5.62 2.17
CA ILE A 85 1.56 -4.75 3.25
C ILE A 85 0.41 -3.88 3.76
N PHE A 86 -0.40 -3.32 2.85
CA PHE A 86 -1.53 -2.49 3.23
C PHE A 86 -2.55 -3.26 4.07
N GLU A 87 -3.02 -4.40 3.58
CA GLU A 87 -4.05 -5.19 4.24
C GLU A 87 -3.58 -5.75 5.60
N GLN A 88 -2.33 -6.20 5.69
CA GLN A 88 -1.82 -6.87 6.89
C GLN A 88 -1.21 -5.93 7.92
N LYS A 89 -0.58 -4.82 7.49
CA LYS A 89 0.21 -3.95 8.38
C LYS A 89 -0.37 -2.55 8.53
N ILE A 90 -1.08 -2.04 7.52
CA ILE A 90 -1.60 -0.65 7.51
C ILE A 90 -3.05 -0.58 7.96
N LEU A 91 -3.92 -1.35 7.29
CA LEU A 91 -5.35 -1.32 7.51
C LEU A 91 -5.77 -1.59 8.97
N PRO A 92 -5.16 -2.55 9.71
CA PRO A 92 -5.52 -2.77 11.11
C PRO A 92 -5.20 -1.56 12.01
N GLU A 93 -4.07 -0.89 11.75
CA GLU A 93 -3.64 0.29 12.50
C GLU A 93 -4.55 1.48 12.22
N VAL A 94 -4.90 1.73 10.95
CA VAL A 94 -5.79 2.83 10.55
C VAL A 94 -7.22 2.63 11.09
N ARG A 95 -7.66 1.38 11.23
CA ARG A 95 -8.97 1.05 11.81
C ARG A 95 -9.01 1.18 13.33
N ARG A 96 -7.87 1.14 14.02
CA ARG A 96 -7.82 1.19 15.48
C ARG A 96 -8.37 2.54 15.98
N GLY A 97 -9.37 2.49 16.86
CA GLY A 97 -9.95 3.68 17.49
C GLY A 97 -10.87 4.53 16.59
N ARG A 98 -11.16 4.08 15.36
CA ARG A 98 -12.16 4.75 14.50
C ARG A 98 -13.51 4.05 14.59
N ALA A 99 -14.59 4.83 14.72
CA ALA A 99 -15.95 4.31 14.56
C ALA A 99 -16.08 3.69 13.17
N ALA A 100 -16.66 2.49 13.08
CA ALA A 100 -16.80 1.78 11.83
C ALA A 100 -17.83 2.50 10.93
N SER A 101 -17.36 3.35 10.02
CA SER A 101 -18.15 3.75 8.86
C SER A 101 -18.05 2.63 7.82
N VAL A 102 -19.10 1.81 7.71
CA VAL A 102 -19.09 0.69 6.77
C VAL A 102 -19.57 1.18 5.40
N THR A 103 -18.63 1.43 4.49
CA THR A 103 -18.95 1.56 3.06
C THR A 103 -19.08 0.15 2.47
N LYS A 104 -20.27 -0.18 1.95
CA LYS A 104 -20.49 -1.44 1.22
C LYS A 104 -20.41 -1.19 -0.28
N ARG A 105 -19.67 -2.04 -0.99
CA ARG A 105 -19.62 -2.03 -2.46
C ARG A 105 -19.97 -3.41 -2.98
N ARG A 106 -20.85 -3.46 -3.99
CA ARG A 106 -21.11 -4.67 -4.80
C ARG A 106 -20.81 -4.33 -6.26
N VAL A 107 -20.18 -5.25 -6.98
CA VAL A 107 -19.91 -5.11 -8.41
C VAL A 107 -20.71 -6.19 -9.14
N LEU A 108 -21.62 -5.78 -10.01
CA LEU A 108 -22.38 -6.67 -10.89
C LEU A 108 -21.77 -6.58 -12.30
N LYS A 109 -21.28 -7.70 -12.83
CA LYS A 109 -20.75 -7.77 -14.19
C LYS A 109 -21.83 -8.29 -15.11
N ILE A 110 -22.27 -7.48 -16.06
CA ILE A 110 -23.37 -7.79 -16.99
C ILE A 110 -22.79 -7.95 -18.39
N ALA A 111 -23.23 -8.98 -19.11
CA ALA A 111 -22.85 -9.24 -20.50
C ALA A 111 -24.11 -9.51 -21.34
N GLY A 112 -24.08 -9.13 -22.62
CA GLY A 112 -25.21 -9.31 -23.54
C GLY A 112 -26.36 -8.30 -23.38
N MET A 113 -26.14 -7.22 -22.64
CA MET A 113 -27.09 -6.13 -22.47
C MET A 113 -26.39 -4.79 -22.70
N ALA A 114 -27.03 -3.88 -23.44
CA ALA A 114 -26.56 -2.51 -23.62
C ALA A 114 -26.70 -1.70 -22.33
N GLU A 115 -25.82 -0.73 -22.12
CA GLU A 115 -25.78 0.15 -20.94
C GLU A 115 -27.14 0.81 -20.66
N SER A 116 -27.78 1.39 -21.68
CA SER A 116 -29.11 2.03 -21.57
C SER A 116 -30.18 1.10 -21.02
N ARG A 117 -30.15 -0.19 -21.38
CA ARG A 117 -31.10 -1.17 -20.87
C ARG A 117 -30.80 -1.57 -19.43
N VAL A 118 -29.53 -1.58 -19.02
CA VAL A 118 -29.20 -1.77 -17.61
C VAL A 118 -29.71 -0.58 -16.81
N GLU A 119 -29.52 0.64 -17.31
CA GLU A 119 -29.94 1.89 -16.68
C GLU A 119 -31.44 1.95 -16.43
N GLU A 120 -32.26 1.61 -17.44
CA GLU A 120 -33.72 1.50 -17.29
C GLU A 120 -34.14 0.54 -16.15
N ILE A 121 -33.37 -0.53 -15.93
CA ILE A 121 -33.65 -1.53 -14.90
C ILE A 121 -33.19 -1.05 -13.51
N VAL A 122 -32.03 -0.40 -13.41
CA VAL A 122 -31.44 -0.02 -12.11
C VAL A 122 -31.82 1.36 -11.63
N ALA A 123 -32.24 2.28 -12.51
CA ALA A 123 -32.66 3.63 -12.15
C ALA A 123 -33.67 3.68 -10.97
N PRO A 124 -34.70 2.80 -10.92
CA PRO A 124 -35.62 2.77 -9.78
C PRO A 124 -34.96 2.41 -8.44
N LEU A 125 -33.82 1.70 -8.44
CA LEU A 125 -33.13 1.29 -7.22
C LEU A 125 -32.48 2.47 -6.50
N TYR A 126 -31.99 3.45 -7.26
CA TYR A 126 -31.25 4.58 -6.71
C TYR A 126 -31.96 5.94 -6.83
N ALA A 127 -33.11 6.01 -7.50
CA ALA A 127 -33.93 7.22 -7.62
C ALA A 127 -34.27 7.93 -6.29
N LYS A 128 -34.21 7.23 -5.15
CA LYS A 128 -34.45 7.80 -3.81
C LYS A 128 -33.26 8.58 -3.22
N TRP A 129 -32.11 8.57 -3.88
CA TRP A 129 -30.90 9.27 -3.46
C TRP A 129 -30.61 10.39 -4.48
N GLU A 130 -31.37 11.48 -4.38
CA GLU A 130 -31.35 12.61 -5.33
C GLU A 130 -30.05 13.45 -5.28
N ASP A 131 -29.29 13.37 -4.19
CA ASP A 131 -28.10 14.19 -3.91
C ASP A 131 -26.80 13.70 -4.58
N ASP A 132 -26.81 12.54 -5.24
CA ASP A 132 -25.64 11.98 -5.92
C ASP A 132 -26.05 11.57 -7.34
N PRO A 133 -25.59 12.24 -8.40
CA PRO A 133 -25.91 11.86 -9.78
C PRO A 133 -25.20 10.54 -10.10
N VAL A 134 -25.82 9.43 -9.70
CA VAL A 134 -25.35 8.08 -9.99
C VAL A 134 -25.89 7.69 -11.36
N THR A 135 -25.08 7.83 -12.40
CA THR A 135 -25.29 7.13 -13.66
C THR A 135 -24.38 5.91 -13.72
N ILE A 136 -24.92 4.78 -14.20
CA ILE A 136 -24.13 3.57 -14.50
C ILE A 136 -23.63 3.55 -15.94
#